data_AF-A0A497F6K7-F1
#
_entry.id   AF-A0A497F6K7-F1
#
_cell.length_a   1.000
_cell.length_b   1.000
_cell.length_c   1.000
_cell.angle_alpha   90.00
_cell.angle_beta   90.00
_cell.angle_gamma   90.00
#
_symmetry.space_group_name_H-M   'P 1'
#
loop_
_entity.id
_entity.type
_entity.pdbx_description
1 polymer ?
#
loop_
_entity_poly.entity_id
_entity_poly.type
_entity_poly.pdbx_seq_one_letter_code
_entity_poly.pdbx_strand_id
1 'polypeptide(L)'
;MTTPYEREILKLIAMGYDTVEAISRALNLSPYDTYELLESLVARGYLVKEWSGFIVKKPRYKLTSKGLEAIGEVPRKYEVSEVVRPVPTIVPTIGRVLTWLGLGLVFLGLLTLFIAPIFLHTGKITSGGGAVIWIFPFPPVVLTGPVSTAVSIIVLIFTALVMFLVFRFLLKALR
;
A
#
# COMPACT_ATOMS: atom_id res chain seq x y z
N MET A 1 -9.25 28.82 -28.63
CA MET A 1 -10.31 29.31 -27.72
C MET A 1 -10.98 28.11 -27.08
N THR A 2 -11.35 28.20 -25.80
CA THR A 2 -12.04 27.12 -25.10
C THR A 2 -13.55 27.19 -25.34
N THR A 3 -14.19 26.05 -25.54
CA THR A 3 -15.65 25.98 -25.67
C THR A 3 -16.33 26.22 -24.31
N PRO A 4 -17.61 26.62 -24.26
CA PRO A 4 -18.34 26.76 -23.00
C PRO A 4 -18.31 25.47 -22.16
N TYR A 5 -18.35 24.33 -22.83
CA TYR A 5 -18.31 23.01 -22.23
C TYR A 5 -16.96 22.67 -21.60
N GLU A 6 -15.87 23.01 -22.30
CA GLU A 6 -14.51 22.87 -21.77
C GLU A 6 -14.29 23.76 -20.54
N ARG A 7 -14.85 24.97 -20.55
CA ARG A 7 -14.75 25.88 -19.41
C ARG A 7 -15.42 25.29 -18.16
N GLU A 8 -16.53 24.58 -18.33
CA GLU A 8 -17.22 23.89 -17.24
C GLU A 8 -16.39 22.73 -16.67
N ILE A 9 -15.73 21.95 -17.54
CA ILE A 9 -14.77 20.91 -17.11
C ILE A 9 -13.64 21.52 -16.28
N LEU A 10 -13.06 22.63 -16.75
CA LEU A 10 -11.98 23.32 -16.03
C LEU A 10 -12.46 23.82 -14.66
N LYS A 11 -13.69 24.33 -14.55
CA LYS A 11 -14.31 24.70 -13.26
C LYS A 11 -14.50 23.51 -12.33
N LEU A 12 -14.97 22.37 -12.83
CA LEU A 12 -15.12 21.15 -12.03
C LEU A 12 -13.78 20.68 -11.47
N ILE A 13 -12.71 20.72 -12.28
CA ILE A 13 -11.37 20.37 -11.81
C ILE A 13 -10.91 21.37 -10.73
N ALA A 14 -11.16 22.67 -10.91
CA ALA A 14 -10.90 23.68 -9.88
C ALA A 14 -11.70 23.39 -8.60
N MET A 15 -12.88 22.80 -8.68
CA MET A 15 -13.69 22.41 -7.51
C MET A 15 -13.23 21.10 -6.84
N GLY A 16 -12.21 20.42 -7.38
CA GLY A 16 -11.65 19.18 -6.84
C GLY A 16 -12.12 17.91 -7.52
N TYR A 17 -12.87 18.00 -8.63
CA TYR A 17 -13.21 16.85 -9.47
C TYR A 17 -12.03 16.53 -10.39
N ASP A 18 -11.06 15.77 -9.91
CA ASP A 18 -9.77 15.52 -10.59
C ASP A 18 -9.70 14.18 -11.34
N THR A 19 -10.77 13.39 -11.35
CA THR A 19 -10.85 12.06 -11.98
C THR A 19 -11.90 12.01 -13.09
N VAL A 20 -11.66 11.18 -14.11
CA VAL A 20 -12.57 11.01 -15.25
C VAL A 20 -13.96 10.62 -14.76
N GLU A 21 -14.05 9.70 -13.80
CA GLU A 21 -15.33 9.17 -13.30
C GLU A 21 -16.12 10.19 -12.47
N ALA A 22 -15.43 11.14 -11.83
CA ALA A 22 -16.09 12.19 -11.05
C ALA A 22 -16.63 13.29 -11.98
N ILE A 23 -15.84 13.68 -12.98
CA ILE A 23 -16.22 14.67 -13.99
C ILE A 23 -17.35 14.12 -14.87
N SER A 24 -17.26 12.86 -15.33
CA SER A 24 -18.27 12.24 -16.18
C SER A 24 -19.63 12.17 -15.49
N ARG A 25 -19.65 11.86 -14.18
CA ARG A 25 -20.87 11.86 -13.37
C ARG A 25 -21.44 13.25 -13.16
N ALA A 26 -20.60 14.26 -12.95
CA ALA A 26 -21.05 15.64 -12.77
C ALA A 26 -21.68 16.22 -14.04
N LEU A 27 -21.12 15.88 -15.20
CA LEU A 27 -21.59 16.36 -16.51
C LEU A 27 -22.58 15.42 -17.20
N ASN A 28 -22.92 14.30 -16.57
CA ASN A 28 -23.76 13.25 -17.16
C ASN A 28 -23.27 12.78 -18.54
N LEU A 29 -21.95 12.62 -18.69
CA LEU A 29 -21.29 12.16 -19.91
C LEU A 29 -20.82 10.72 -19.80
N SER A 30 -20.58 10.10 -20.96
CA SER A 30 -19.85 8.84 -21.00
C SER A 30 -18.40 9.05 -20.50
N PRO A 31 -17.82 8.06 -19.80
CA PRO A 31 -16.42 8.13 -19.37
C PRO A 31 -15.43 8.27 -20.54
N TYR A 32 -15.78 7.70 -21.70
CA TYR A 32 -14.95 7.75 -22.90
C TYR A 32 -14.87 9.16 -23.49
N ASP A 33 -16.02 9.81 -23.69
CA ASP A 33 -16.06 11.18 -24.22
C ASP A 33 -15.41 12.17 -23.25
N THR A 34 -15.60 11.95 -21.94
CA THR A 34 -14.94 12.74 -20.89
C THR A 34 -13.42 12.60 -20.98
N TYR A 35 -12.93 11.38 -21.20
CA TYR A 35 -11.50 11.13 -21.38
C TYR A 35 -10.94 11.83 -22.63
N GLU A 36 -11.60 11.71 -23.79
CA GLU A 36 -11.15 12.39 -25.01
C GLU A 36 -11.09 13.91 -24.84
N LEU A 37 -12.10 14.50 -24.18
CA LEU A 37 -12.11 15.93 -23.89
C LEU A 37 -10.96 16.34 -22.97
N LEU A 38 -10.68 15.57 -21.92
CA LEU A 38 -9.56 15.83 -21.02
C LEU A 38 -8.21 15.71 -21.71
N GLU A 39 -8.00 14.69 -22.54
CA GLU A 39 -6.76 14.54 -23.33
C GLU A 39 -6.59 15.71 -24.31
N SER A 40 -7.67 16.21 -24.93
CA SER A 40 -7.61 17.41 -25.77
C SER A 40 -7.21 18.67 -25.00
N LEU A 41 -7.61 18.80 -23.73
CA LEU A 41 -7.27 19.92 -22.86
C LEU A 41 -5.83 19.83 -22.36
N VAL A 42 -5.34 18.61 -22.11
CA VAL A 42 -3.93 18.34 -21.81
C VAL A 42 -3.06 18.68 -23.02
N ALA A 43 -3.41 18.24 -24.22
CA ALA A 43 -2.66 18.53 -25.45
C ALA A 43 -2.55 20.04 -25.74
N ARG A 44 -3.57 20.82 -25.36
CA ARG A 44 -3.56 22.29 -25.47
C ARG A 44 -2.88 23.01 -24.31
N GLY A 45 -2.40 22.26 -23.31
CA GLY A 45 -1.67 22.78 -22.15
C GLY A 45 -2.55 23.48 -21.12
N TYR A 46 -3.84 23.18 -21.05
CA TYR A 46 -4.72 23.69 -20.00
C TYR A 46 -4.65 22.83 -18.73
N LEU A 47 -4.37 21.52 -18.89
CA LEU A 47 -4.31 20.54 -17.82
C LEU A 47 -2.98 19.79 -17.83
N VAL A 48 -2.57 19.30 -16.65
CA VAL A 48 -1.48 18.34 -16.47
C VAL A 48 -2.07 17.03 -15.95
N LYS A 49 -1.64 15.93 -16.56
CA LYS A 49 -2.04 14.57 -16.17
C LYS A 49 -1.00 13.99 -15.20
N GLU A 50 -1.43 13.66 -13.99
CA GLU A 50 -0.64 12.98 -12.98
C GLU A 50 -1.20 11.57 -12.73
N TRP A 51 -0.34 10.63 -12.37
CA TRP A 51 -0.77 9.27 -12.02
C TRP A 51 -0.74 9.10 -10.51
N SER A 52 -1.87 8.70 -9.92
CA SER A 52 -2.00 8.52 -8.47
C SER A 52 -2.55 7.13 -8.13
N GLY A 53 -2.19 6.60 -6.97
CA GLY A 53 -2.65 5.28 -6.50
C GLY A 53 -1.51 4.29 -6.29
N PHE A 54 -1.63 3.46 -5.25
CA PHE A 54 -0.56 2.56 -4.79
C PHE A 54 -0.53 1.21 -5.52
N ILE A 55 -1.70 0.64 -5.82
CA ILE A 55 -1.85 -0.68 -6.47
C ILE A 55 -2.29 -0.50 -7.93
N VAL A 56 -3.36 0.26 -8.14
CA VAL A 56 -3.86 0.61 -9.47
C VAL A 56 -3.64 2.10 -9.66
N LYS A 57 -2.75 2.47 -10.59
CA LYS A 57 -2.51 3.87 -10.94
C LYS A 57 -3.71 4.38 -11.73
N LYS A 58 -4.36 5.43 -11.23
CA LYS A 58 -5.44 6.15 -11.89
C LYS A 58 -4.97 7.53 -12.33
N PRO A 59 -5.35 7.98 -13.53
CA PRO A 59 -5.03 9.32 -13.99
C PRO A 59 -5.82 10.35 -13.17
N ARG A 60 -5.14 11.41 -12.77
CA ARG A 60 -5.70 12.61 -12.17
C ARG A 60 -5.29 13.82 -12.98
N TYR A 61 -6.18 14.81 -13.06
CA TYR A 61 -5.98 16.01 -13.86
C TYR A 61 -5.89 17.23 -12.95
N LYS A 62 -4.85 18.04 -13.14
CA LYS A 62 -4.64 19.30 -12.45
C LYS A 62 -4.63 20.46 -13.42
N LEU A 63 -5.10 21.62 -12.97
CA LEU A 63 -5.06 22.86 -13.74
C LEU A 63 -3.64 23.41 -13.85
N THR A 64 -3.30 23.92 -15.03
CA THR A 64 -2.13 24.79 -15.24
C THR A 64 -2.50 26.24 -14.97
N SER A 65 -1.50 27.14 -14.93
CA SER A 65 -1.73 28.59 -14.95
C SER A 65 -2.61 29.02 -16.12
N LYS A 66 -2.32 28.51 -17.32
CA LYS A 66 -3.12 28.73 -18.54
C LYS A 66 -4.56 28.23 -18.40
N GLY A 67 -4.76 27.10 -17.71
CA GLY A 67 -6.07 26.55 -17.37
C GLY A 67 -6.88 27.46 -16.46
N LEU A 68 -6.24 28.04 -15.44
CA LEU A 68 -6.85 28.98 -14.51
C LEU A 68 -7.26 30.29 -15.21
N GLU A 69 -6.37 30.84 -16.02
CA GLU A 69 -6.65 32.05 -16.82
C GLU A 69 -7.85 31.85 -17.76
N ALA A 70 -8.00 30.65 -18.33
CA ALA A 70 -9.09 30.33 -19.25
C ALA A 70 -10.47 30.25 -18.57
N ILE A 71 -10.53 30.13 -17.24
CA ILE A 71 -11.79 30.13 -16.48
C ILE A 71 -12.29 31.56 -16.23
N GLY A 72 -11.38 32.56 -16.20
CA GLY A 72 -11.68 33.98 -16.02
C GLY A 72 -12.13 34.38 -14.62
N GLU A 73 -12.92 33.54 -13.94
CA GLU A 73 -13.35 33.71 -12.56
C GLU A 73 -12.78 32.58 -11.71
N VAL A 74 -11.75 32.87 -10.93
CA VAL A 74 -11.26 31.94 -9.90
C VAL A 74 -12.29 31.97 -8.76
N PRO A 75 -13.00 30.87 -8.46
CA PRO A 75 -13.85 30.84 -7.28
C PRO A 75 -12.98 31.13 -6.06
N ARG A 76 -13.34 32.17 -5.28
CA ARG A 76 -12.63 32.71 -4.10
C ARG A 76 -12.16 31.67 -3.05
N LYS A 77 -12.54 30.40 -3.18
CA LYS A 77 -12.03 29.29 -2.35
C LYS A 77 -10.62 28.80 -2.72
N TYR A 78 -10.02 29.26 -3.83
CA TYR A 78 -8.71 28.76 -4.31
C TYR A 78 -7.60 29.83 -4.38
N GLU A 79 -7.77 30.99 -3.74
CA GLU A 79 -6.76 32.06 -3.73
C GLU A 79 -5.52 31.73 -2.87
N VAL A 80 -5.44 30.55 -2.23
CA VAL A 80 -4.29 30.17 -1.40
C VAL A 80 -3.98 28.68 -1.54
N SER A 81 -3.25 28.28 -2.59
CA SER A 81 -2.52 27.00 -2.60
C SER A 81 -1.22 27.02 -3.41
N GLU A 82 -0.73 28.19 -3.84
CA GLU A 82 0.63 28.32 -4.42
C GLU A 82 1.77 28.08 -3.41
N VAL A 83 1.46 27.87 -2.13
CA VAL A 83 2.47 27.35 -1.20
C VAL A 83 2.49 25.84 -1.33
N VAL A 84 3.45 25.36 -2.13
CA VAL A 84 4.00 24.00 -2.10
C VAL A 84 4.25 23.61 -0.64
N ARG A 85 3.25 23.01 0.01
CA ARG A 85 3.46 22.26 1.24
C ARG A 85 3.77 20.84 0.80
N PRO A 86 4.86 20.21 1.28
CA PRO A 86 5.02 18.78 1.12
C PRO A 86 3.77 18.15 1.72
N VAL A 87 2.93 17.56 0.88
CA VAL A 87 1.77 16.79 1.33
C VAL A 87 2.32 15.78 2.32
N PRO A 88 1.94 15.82 3.62
CA PRO A 88 2.32 14.74 4.50
C PRO A 88 1.68 13.50 3.89
N THR A 89 2.52 12.63 3.35
CA THR A 89 2.13 11.28 2.98
C THR A 89 1.57 10.65 4.24
N ILE A 90 0.25 10.71 4.39
CA ILE A 90 -0.50 9.85 5.29
C ILE A 90 -0.44 8.48 4.62
N VAL A 91 0.75 7.86 4.72
CA VAL A 91 0.97 6.45 4.45
C VAL A 91 -0.09 5.72 5.27
N PRO A 92 -0.86 4.79 4.68
CA PRO A 92 -2.00 4.20 5.35
C PRO A 92 -1.51 3.47 6.59
N THR A 93 -1.67 4.10 7.75
CA THR A 93 -1.30 3.58 9.07
C THR A 93 -1.96 2.24 9.30
N ILE A 94 -3.16 2.05 8.73
CA ILE A 94 -3.92 0.81 8.74
C ILE A 94 -3.18 -0.33 8.04
N GLY A 95 -2.63 -0.09 6.84
CA GLY A 95 -1.85 -1.11 6.13
C GLY A 95 -0.61 -1.52 6.91
N ARG A 96 0.08 -0.54 7.50
CA ARG A 96 1.26 -0.77 8.35
C ARG A 96 0.88 -1.59 9.60
N VAL A 97 -0.19 -1.23 10.30
CA VAL A 97 -0.69 -1.95 11.48
C VAL A 97 -1.12 -3.38 11.13
N LEU A 98 -1.85 -3.58 10.02
CA LEU A 98 -2.28 -4.91 9.57
C LEU A 98 -1.10 -5.81 9.23
N THR A 99 -0.05 -5.24 8.63
CA THR A 99 1.19 -5.96 8.31
C THR A 99 1.92 -6.39 9.58
N TRP A 100 2.02 -5.51 10.59
CA TRP A 100 2.62 -5.84 11.89
C TRP A 100 1.79 -6.87 12.67
N LEU A 101 0.47 -6.81 12.58
CA LEU A 101 -0.43 -7.74 13.25
C LEU A 101 -0.38 -9.13 12.61
N GLY A 102 -0.34 -9.19 11.27
CA GLY A 102 -0.11 -10.44 10.53
C GLY A 102 1.26 -11.06 10.82
N LEU A 103 2.31 -10.25 10.86
CA LEU A 103 3.66 -10.69 11.23
C LEU A 103 3.70 -11.24 12.66
N GLY A 104 3.05 -10.55 13.61
CA GLY A 104 2.94 -10.99 15.01
C GLY A 104 2.18 -12.32 15.15
N LEU A 105 1.13 -12.55 14.36
CA LEU A 105 0.39 -13.81 14.37
C LEU A 105 1.24 -14.98 13.84
N VAL A 106 2.02 -14.76 12.78
CA VAL A 106 2.97 -15.75 12.25
C VAL A 106 4.05 -16.07 13.29
N PHE A 107 4.55 -15.06 14.01
CA PHE A 107 5.49 -15.26 15.12
C PHE A 107 4.90 -16.08 16.26
N LEU A 108 3.64 -15.82 16.64
CA LEU A 108 2.96 -16.59 17.68
C LEU A 108 2.79 -18.05 17.27
N GLY A 109 2.44 -18.32 16.01
CA GLY A 109 2.30 -19.67 15.46
C GLY A 109 3.62 -20.44 15.38
N LEU A 110 4.72 -19.76 15.01
CA LEU A 110 6.06 -20.35 15.06
C LEU A 110 6.48 -20.64 16.50
N LEU A 111 6.26 -19.70 17.43
CA LEU A 111 6.63 -19.88 18.83
C LEU A 111 5.91 -21.08 19.47
N THR A 112 4.61 -21.28 19.19
CA THR A 112 3.86 -22.42 19.72
C THR A 112 4.35 -23.75 19.15
N LEU A 113 4.74 -23.79 17.87
CA LEU A 113 5.38 -24.96 17.25
C LEU A 113 6.73 -25.32 17.89
N PHE A 114 7.49 -24.33 18.38
CA PHE A 114 8.77 -24.56 19.06
C PHE A 114 8.64 -24.86 20.57
N ILE A 115 7.56 -24.41 21.21
CA ILE A 115 7.30 -24.65 22.63
C ILE A 115 6.61 -26.01 22.85
N ALA A 116 5.79 -26.48 21.90
CA ALA A 116 5.10 -27.76 22.00
C ALA A 116 6.02 -28.97 22.30
N PRO A 117 7.23 -29.10 21.72
CA PRO A 117 8.16 -30.18 22.04
C PRO A 117 8.77 -30.08 23.45
N ILE A 118 8.88 -28.87 24.02
CA ILE A 118 9.46 -28.64 25.36
C ILE A 118 8.50 -29.10 26.47
N PHE A 119 7.20 -28.90 26.26
CA PHE A 119 6.16 -29.46 27.13
C PHE A 119 6.08 -30.99 27.05
N LEU A 120 6.42 -31.56 25.90
CA LEU A 120 6.53 -33.00 25.70
C LEU A 120 7.71 -33.62 26.47
N HIS A 121 8.82 -32.88 26.60
CA HIS A 121 10.02 -33.35 27.31
C HIS A 121 9.97 -33.20 28.84
N THR A 122 9.08 -32.36 29.39
CA THR A 122 8.94 -32.11 30.84
C THR A 122 7.95 -33.03 31.56
N GLY A 123 7.51 -34.11 30.89
CA GLY A 123 6.86 -35.26 31.56
C GLY A 123 5.44 -35.00 32.08
N LYS A 124 4.77 -33.92 31.68
CA LYS A 124 3.36 -33.68 32.06
C LYS A 124 2.33 -34.08 31.01
N ILE A 125 2.75 -34.50 29.81
CA ILE A 125 1.83 -35.06 28.80
C ILE A 125 2.50 -36.28 28.17
N THR A 126 2.31 -37.44 28.78
CA THR A 126 2.61 -38.74 28.18
C THR A 126 1.57 -39.07 27.12
N SER A 127 1.79 -38.63 25.89
CA SER A 127 1.37 -39.38 24.70
C SER A 127 2.32 -39.02 23.56
N GLY A 128 2.79 -40.03 22.82
CA GLY A 128 3.91 -39.94 21.89
C GLY A 128 3.71 -38.98 20.72
N GLY A 129 4.11 -37.72 20.89
CA GLY A 129 4.14 -36.70 19.85
C GLY A 129 5.56 -36.40 19.40
N GLY A 130 5.95 -36.91 18.23
CA GLY A 130 7.14 -36.41 17.53
C GLY A 130 6.96 -34.95 17.11
N ALA A 131 8.02 -34.15 17.15
CA ALA A 131 8.00 -32.81 16.57
C ALA A 131 7.96 -32.92 15.05
N VAL A 132 6.86 -32.47 14.43
CA VAL A 132 6.70 -32.42 12.99
C VAL A 132 7.14 -31.05 12.51
N ILE A 133 8.34 -30.96 11.93
CA ILE A 133 8.84 -29.72 11.34
C ILE A 133 8.39 -29.70 9.88
N TRP A 134 7.48 -28.78 9.55
CA TRP A 134 7.03 -28.56 8.18
C TRP A 134 7.65 -27.30 7.61
N ILE A 135 8.54 -27.45 6.63
CA ILE A 135 9.19 -26.34 5.92
C ILE A 135 8.75 -26.45 4.47
N PHE A 136 7.76 -25.67 4.05
CA PHE A 136 7.30 -25.68 2.66
C PHE A 136 8.45 -25.27 1.71
N PRO A 137 8.70 -25.96 0.59
CA PRO A 137 7.88 -27.01 -0.05
C PRO A 137 8.29 -28.47 0.29
N PHE A 138 9.05 -28.70 1.35
CA PHE A 138 9.59 -30.02 1.69
C PHE A 138 8.63 -30.85 2.56
N PRO A 139 8.64 -32.19 2.42
CA PRO A 139 7.83 -33.07 3.25
C PRO A 139 8.23 -32.98 4.73
N PRO A 140 7.28 -33.18 5.67
CA PRO A 140 7.53 -33.07 7.10
C PRO A 140 8.59 -34.08 7.56
N VAL A 141 9.60 -33.60 8.29
CA VAL A 141 10.65 -34.46 8.85
C VAL A 141 10.38 -34.65 10.34
N VAL A 142 10.28 -35.90 10.77
CA VAL A 142 10.12 -36.27 12.18
C VAL A 142 11.49 -36.65 12.74
N LEU A 143 12.01 -35.83 13.65
CA LEU A 143 13.28 -36.08 14.34
C LEU A 143 13.01 -36.39 15.82
N THR A 144 13.47 -37.54 16.29
CA THR A 144 13.39 -37.96 17.70
C THR A 144 14.79 -38.10 18.31
N GLY A 145 14.92 -37.86 19.62
CA GLY A 145 16.19 -38.00 20.36
C GLY A 145 17.04 -36.72 20.45
N PRO A 146 18.24 -36.77 21.05
CA PRO A 146 19.07 -35.59 21.36
C PRO A 146 19.50 -34.78 20.12
N VAL A 147 19.52 -35.42 18.95
CA VAL A 147 19.77 -34.78 17.65
C VAL A 147 18.64 -33.83 17.27
N SER A 148 17.37 -34.12 17.65
CA SER A 148 16.24 -33.24 17.34
C SER A 148 16.31 -31.93 18.15
N THR A 149 16.78 -31.99 19.39
CA THR A 149 17.00 -30.83 20.25
C THR A 149 18.09 -29.93 19.68
N ALA A 150 19.22 -30.51 19.26
CA ALA A 150 20.31 -29.77 18.64
C ALA A 150 19.89 -29.09 17.33
N VAL A 151 19.17 -29.82 16.46
CA VAL A 151 18.64 -29.26 15.20
C VAL A 151 17.64 -28.13 15.47
N SER A 152 16.77 -28.27 16.47
CA SER A 152 15.80 -27.24 16.84
C SER A 152 16.48 -25.96 17.33
N ILE A 153 17.55 -26.08 18.12
CA ILE A 153 18.35 -24.94 18.58
C ILE A 153 19.02 -24.22 17.40
N ILE A 154 19.59 -24.99 16.45
CA ILE A 154 20.23 -24.41 15.25
C ILE A 154 19.20 -23.67 14.39
N VAL A 155 18.02 -24.26 14.17
CA VAL A 155 16.92 -23.61 13.43
C VAL A 155 16.46 -22.34 14.15
N LEU A 156 16.39 -22.36 15.48
CA LEU A 156 16.00 -21.20 16.27
C LEU A 156 17.03 -20.05 16.16
N ILE A 157 18.32 -20.36 16.25
CA ILE A 157 19.40 -19.38 16.07
C ILE A 157 19.36 -18.80 14.65
N PHE A 158 19.22 -19.67 13.63
CA PHE A 158 19.16 -19.24 12.23
C PHE A 158 17.94 -18.35 11.96
N THR A 159 16.77 -18.73 12.49
CA THR A 159 15.54 -17.96 12.36
C THR A 159 15.68 -16.60 13.06
N ALA A 160 16.23 -16.55 14.27
CA ALA A 160 16.50 -15.30 14.99
C ALA A 160 17.48 -14.39 14.23
N LEU A 161 18.50 -14.96 13.59
CA LEU A 161 19.45 -14.21 12.75
C LEU A 161 18.76 -13.60 11.52
N VAL A 162 17.97 -14.39 10.80
CA VAL A 162 17.20 -13.92 9.64
C VAL A 162 16.24 -12.81 10.06
N MET A 163 15.53 -12.98 11.17
CA MET A 163 14.66 -11.95 11.74
C MET A 163 15.42 -10.65 12.05
N PHE A 164 16.58 -10.75 12.69
CA PHE A 164 17.41 -9.59 13.02
C PHE A 164 17.85 -8.83 11.76
N LEU A 165 18.25 -9.55 10.71
CA LEU A 165 18.65 -8.96 9.43
C LEU A 165 17.48 -8.26 8.72
N VAL A 166 16.30 -8.90 8.68
CA VAL A 166 15.09 -8.33 8.10
C VAL A 166 14.67 -7.08 8.89
N PHE A 167 14.67 -7.14 10.21
CA PHE A 167 14.37 -6.00 11.08
C PHE A 167 15.34 -4.83 10.87
N ARG A 168 16.65 -5.12 10.78
CA ARG A 168 17.67 -4.11 10.49
C ARG A 168 17.49 -3.48 9.11
N PHE A 169 17.10 -4.25 8.10
CA PHE A 169 16.82 -3.74 6.76
C PHE A 169 15.57 -2.86 6.74
N LEU A 170 14.51 -3.27 7.45
CA LEU A 170 13.28 -2.48 7.63
C LEU A 170 13.55 -1.16 8.35
N LEU A 171 14.37 -1.15 9.41
CA LEU A 171 14.78 0.08 10.11
C LEU A 171 15.57 1.03 9.21
N LYS A 172 16.41 0.51 8.31
CA LYS A 172 17.10 1.33 7.31
C LYS A 172 16.13 1.92 6.28
N ALA A 173 15.12 1.17 5.86
CA ALA A 173 14.11 1.66 4.92
C ALA A 173 13.14 2.70 5.52
N LEU A 174 13.15 2.88 6.85
CA LEU A 174 12.34 3.84 7.59
C LEU A 174 13.06 5.16 7.90
N ARG A 175 14.38 5.26 7.65
CA ARG A 175 15.17 6.51 7.72
C ARG A 175 15.31 7.11 6.33
#